data_AF-A0A7S1WG66-F1
#
_entry.id   AF-A0A7S1WG66-F1
#
_cell.length_a   1.000
_cell.length_b   1.000
_cell.length_c   1.000
_cell.angle_alpha   90.00
_cell.angle_beta   90.00
_cell.angle_gamma   90.00
#
_symmetry.space_group_name_H-M   'P 1'
#
loop_
_entity.id
_entity.type
_entity.pdbx_description
1 polymer ?
#
loop_
_entity_poly.entity_id
_entity_poly.type
_entity_poly.pdbx_seq_one_letter_code
_entity_poly.pdbx_strand_id
1 'polypeptide(L)'
;VGHECAECRRRASDCGGILLHCVSCPTALCYDCFPLEYRRVHPPAAFWAELCGRGWQVTPAKMAFFECNTCRGREEERRRAKLRAEELEAHDGARKRASLEERRQLAAAKLRAFVSEAKARSPGKAQGSPGKAQERRSVDEEAS
;
A
#
# COMPACT_ATOMS: atom_id res chain seq x y z
N VAL A 1 5.36 -37.64 5.96
CA VAL A 1 4.42 -36.91 6.85
C VAL A 1 4.77 -37.29 8.28
N GLY A 2 4.87 -36.35 9.21
CA GLY A 2 5.26 -36.66 10.58
C GLY A 2 4.23 -37.55 11.27
N HIS A 3 4.47 -38.86 11.27
CA HIS A 3 3.66 -39.86 11.99
C HIS A 3 4.03 -39.94 13.48
N GLU A 4 4.90 -39.04 13.94
CA GLU A 4 5.46 -39.00 15.28
C GLU A 4 5.58 -37.56 15.80
N CYS A 5 5.52 -37.42 17.12
CA CYS A 5 5.77 -36.17 17.82
C CYS A 5 7.21 -35.70 17.59
N ALA A 6 7.40 -34.44 17.24
CA ALA A 6 8.71 -33.86 17.01
C ALA A 6 9.59 -33.83 18.29
N GLU A 7 8.95 -33.75 19.46
CA GLU A 7 9.64 -33.65 20.74
C GLU A 7 9.94 -35.02 21.36
N CYS A 8 8.90 -35.82 21.61
CA CYS A 8 9.04 -37.11 22.30
C CYS A 8 9.06 -38.35 21.38
N ARG A 9 8.98 -38.15 20.05
CA ARG A 9 9.01 -39.22 19.02
C ARG A 9 7.92 -40.29 19.11
N ARG A 10 6.95 -40.16 20.03
CA ARG A 10 5.77 -41.04 20.11
C ARG A 10 4.89 -40.91 18.87
N ARG A 11 4.31 -42.02 18.41
CA ARG A 11 3.35 -42.03 17.31
C ARG A 11 1.96 -41.61 17.79
N ALA A 12 1.08 -41.29 16.85
CA ALA A 12 -0.31 -40.97 17.18
C ALA A 12 -0.99 -42.10 18.00
N SER A 13 -0.70 -43.36 17.69
CA SER A 13 -1.18 -44.54 18.44
C SER A 13 -0.81 -44.50 19.93
N ASP A 14 0.34 -43.92 20.25
CA ASP A 14 0.92 -43.91 21.59
C ASP A 14 0.51 -42.65 22.38
N CYS A 15 -0.32 -41.79 21.77
CA CYS A 15 -0.75 -40.48 22.28
C CYS A 15 -2.27 -40.28 22.15
N GLY A 16 -3.06 -41.36 22.21
CA GLY A 16 -4.52 -41.27 22.16
C GLY A 16 -5.12 -41.10 20.76
N GLY A 17 -4.36 -41.43 19.72
CA GLY A 17 -4.83 -41.48 18.33
C GLY A 17 -4.74 -40.14 17.57
N ILE A 18 -4.23 -39.08 18.19
CA ILE A 18 -4.16 -37.75 17.55
C ILE A 18 -2.80 -37.07 17.77
N LEU A 19 -2.32 -36.40 16.73
CA LEU A 19 -1.21 -35.43 16.82
C LEU A 19 -1.75 -34.06 16.37
N LEU A 20 -1.22 -33.00 16.97
CA LEU A 20 -1.46 -31.62 16.55
C LEU A 20 -0.45 -31.28 15.46
N HIS A 21 -0.90 -30.82 14.30
CA HIS A 21 -0.05 -30.54 13.15
C HIS A 21 0.12 -29.03 12.92
N CYS A 22 1.33 -28.60 12.56
CA CYS A 22 1.53 -27.23 12.11
C CYS A 22 0.88 -27.04 10.73
N VAL A 23 0.21 -25.91 10.52
CA VAL A 23 -0.42 -25.58 9.22
C VAL A 23 0.59 -25.26 8.12
N SER A 24 1.81 -24.85 8.50
CA SER A 24 2.81 -24.32 7.57
C SER A 24 4.05 -25.20 7.40
N CYS A 25 4.21 -26.24 8.22
CA CYS A 25 5.38 -27.10 8.17
C CYS A 25 5.04 -28.52 8.65
N PRO A 26 5.90 -29.53 8.43
CA PRO A 26 5.58 -30.92 8.77
C PRO A 26 5.66 -31.23 10.28
N THR A 27 5.87 -30.23 11.14
CA THR A 27 5.93 -30.43 12.59
C THR A 27 4.60 -30.95 13.12
N ALA A 28 4.68 -32.03 13.90
CA ALA A 28 3.57 -32.60 14.64
C ALA A 28 3.96 -32.74 16.11
N LEU A 29 3.04 -32.47 17.03
CA LEU A 29 3.25 -32.60 18.48
C LEU A 29 2.13 -33.42 19.09
N CYS A 30 2.44 -34.27 20.07
CA CYS A 30 1.41 -34.88 20.89
C CYS A 30 0.84 -33.87 21.89
N TYR A 31 -0.29 -34.20 22.52
CA TYR A 31 -0.93 -33.32 23.50
C TYR A 31 -0.01 -32.98 24.68
N ASP A 32 0.79 -33.94 25.16
CA ASP A 32 1.69 -33.73 26.31
C ASP A 32 2.88 -32.81 25.99
N CYS A 33 3.33 -32.80 24.73
CA CYS A 33 4.45 -31.95 24.29
C CYS A 33 3.97 -30.64 23.65
N PHE A 34 2.65 -30.41 23.59
CA PHE A 34 2.10 -29.23 22.98
C PHE A 34 2.31 -28.02 23.92
N PRO A 35 3.05 -26.98 23.50
CA PRO A 35 3.31 -25.83 24.36
C PRO A 35 2.02 -25.11 24.73
N LEU A 36 1.89 -24.69 25.98
CA LEU A 36 0.68 -24.01 26.49
C LEU A 36 0.46 -22.67 25.80
N GLU A 37 1.54 -22.00 25.40
CA GLU A 37 1.51 -20.75 24.64
C GLU A 37 1.06 -20.91 23.18
N TYR A 38 1.02 -22.14 22.64
CA TYR A 38 0.57 -22.35 21.27
C TYR A 38 -0.94 -22.36 21.23
N ARG A 39 -1.51 -21.44 20.45
CA ARG A 39 -2.93 -21.43 20.19
C ARG A 39 -3.25 -22.42 19.08
N ARG A 40 -4.31 -23.22 19.28
CA ARG A 40 -4.91 -23.97 18.18
C ARG A 40 -5.38 -22.98 17.12
N VAL A 41 -5.11 -23.30 15.86
CA VAL A 41 -5.61 -22.54 14.73
C VAL A 41 -6.73 -23.35 14.07
N HIS A 42 -7.72 -22.64 13.52
CA HIS A 42 -8.76 -23.23 12.72
C HIS A 42 -8.49 -22.85 11.26
N PRO A 43 -7.92 -23.76 10.45
CA PRO A 43 -7.58 -23.47 9.08
C PRO A 43 -8.84 -23.14 8.26
N PRO A 44 -8.74 -22.22 7.28
CA PRO A 44 -9.87 -21.85 6.42
C PRO A 44 -10.28 -23.04 5.52
N ALA A 45 -11.51 -23.01 4.99
CA ALA A 45 -12.05 -24.06 4.12
C ALA A 45 -11.12 -24.43 2.94
N ALA A 46 -10.45 -23.42 2.35
CA ALA A 46 -9.51 -23.61 1.24
C ALA A 46 -8.32 -24.53 1.59
N PHE A 47 -7.84 -24.47 2.83
CA PHE A 47 -6.75 -25.33 3.31
C PHE A 47 -7.15 -26.81 3.26
N TRP A 48 -8.37 -27.12 3.69
CA TRP A 48 -8.91 -28.47 3.65
C TRP A 48 -9.11 -28.96 2.22
N ALA A 49 -9.61 -28.11 1.33
CA ALA A 49 -9.75 -28.43 -0.08
C ALA A 49 -8.40 -28.76 -0.73
N GLU A 50 -7.34 -28.03 -0.38
CA GLU A 50 -5.99 -28.29 -0.87
C GLU A 50 -5.45 -29.65 -0.37
N LEU A 51 -5.62 -29.96 0.91
CA LEU A 51 -5.22 -31.25 1.47
C LEU A 51 -5.96 -32.41 0.81
N CYS A 52 -7.28 -32.29 0.66
CA CYS A 52 -8.10 -33.28 -0.05
C CYS A 52 -7.67 -33.44 -1.51
N GLY A 53 -7.36 -32.34 -2.20
CA GLY A 53 -6.83 -32.35 -3.57
C GLY A 53 -5.48 -33.06 -3.71
N ARG A 54 -4.68 -33.09 -2.64
CA ARG A 54 -3.42 -33.85 -2.55
C ARG A 54 -3.62 -35.32 -2.13
N GLY A 55 -4.86 -35.79 -2.05
CA GLY A 55 -5.21 -37.17 -1.72
C GLY A 55 -5.35 -37.46 -0.21
N TRP A 56 -5.34 -36.44 0.64
CA TRP A 56 -5.49 -36.62 2.08
C TRP A 56 -6.98 -36.64 2.47
N GLN A 57 -7.47 -37.77 2.99
CA GLN A 57 -8.85 -37.89 3.46
C GLN A 57 -8.98 -37.44 4.91
N VAL A 58 -9.03 -36.12 5.12
CA VAL A 58 -8.98 -35.52 6.46
C VAL A 58 -10.16 -34.62 6.74
N THR A 59 -10.59 -34.61 8.00
CA THR A 59 -11.68 -33.76 8.49
C THR A 59 -11.22 -32.98 9.73
N PRO A 60 -11.81 -31.80 10.01
CA PRO A 60 -11.50 -31.03 11.22
C PRO A 60 -11.70 -31.82 12.52
N ALA A 61 -12.60 -32.82 12.52
CA ALA A 61 -12.83 -33.70 13.66
C ALA A 61 -11.69 -34.70 13.89
N LYS A 62 -10.91 -35.03 12.86
CA LYS A 62 -9.82 -36.01 12.93
C LYS A 62 -8.43 -35.37 13.02
N MET A 63 -8.32 -34.06 12.80
CA MET A 63 -7.05 -33.35 12.82
C MET A 63 -7.14 -32.02 13.57
N ALA A 64 -6.22 -31.82 14.51
CA ALA A 64 -6.04 -30.54 15.19
C ALA A 64 -4.82 -29.81 14.62
N PHE A 65 -4.93 -28.50 14.47
CA PHE A 65 -3.89 -27.67 13.85
C PHE A 65 -3.39 -26.57 14.79
N PHE A 66 -2.14 -26.17 14.59
CA PHE A 66 -1.51 -25.02 15.24
C PHE A 66 -0.54 -24.33 14.29
N GLU A 67 0.08 -23.23 14.74
CA GLU A 67 1.22 -22.61 14.08
C GLU A 67 2.43 -22.61 15.01
N CYS A 68 3.54 -23.21 14.59
CA CYS A 68 4.74 -23.30 15.43
C CYS A 68 5.51 -21.99 15.48
N ASN A 69 6.31 -21.75 16.53
CA ASN A 69 7.11 -20.54 16.68
C ASN A 69 8.05 -20.28 15.50
N THR A 70 8.61 -21.34 14.90
CA THR A 70 9.48 -21.21 13.73
C THR A 70 8.73 -20.63 12.53
N CYS A 71 7.51 -21.12 12.28
CA CYS A 71 6.67 -20.61 11.19
C CYS A 71 6.18 -19.19 11.50
N ARG A 72 5.72 -18.95 12.73
CA ARG A 72 5.30 -17.62 13.20
C ARG A 72 6.42 -16.59 13.09
N GLY A 73 7.65 -16.97 13.46
CA GLY A 73 8.83 -16.12 13.34
C GLY A 73 9.14 -15.76 11.89
N ARG A 74 9.13 -16.75 10.99
CA ARG A 74 9.32 -16.51 9.55
C ARG A 74 8.24 -15.62 8.94
N GLU A 75 6.98 -15.79 9.37
CA GLU A 75 5.88 -14.94 8.90
C GLU A 75 6.04 -13.50 9.37
N GLU A 76 6.41 -13.30 10.63
CA GLU A 76 6.68 -11.97 11.18
C GLU A 76 7.89 -11.30 10.51
N GLU A 77 8.96 -12.06 10.21
CA GLU A 77 10.09 -11.56 9.44
C GLU A 77 9.69 -11.11 8.03
N ARG A 78 8.88 -11.93 7.32
CA ARG A 78 8.33 -11.56 6.00
C ARG A 78 7.49 -10.29 6.09
N ARG A 79 6.62 -10.19 7.10
CA ARG A 79 5.78 -9.00 7.34
C ARG A 79 6.63 -7.75 7.56
N ARG A 80 7.65 -7.83 8.41
CA ARG A 80 8.59 -6.72 8.68
C ARG A 80 9.41 -6.34 7.45
N ALA A 81 9.83 -7.30 6.64
CA ALA A 81 10.53 -7.02 5.40
C ALA A 81 9.63 -6.27 4.41
N LYS A 82 8.37 -6.68 4.28
CA LYS A 82 7.38 -6.01 3.42
C LYS A 82 7.13 -4.57 3.85
N LEU A 83 6.89 -4.33 5.14
CA LEU A 83 6.67 -2.97 5.66
C LEU A 83 7.86 -2.06 5.40
N ARG A 84 9.10 -2.54 5.62
CA ARG A 84 10.31 -1.77 5.32
C ARG A 84 10.44 -1.44 3.84
N ALA A 85 10.06 -2.35 2.95
CA ALA A 85 10.06 -2.10 1.51
C ALA A 85 9.02 -1.02 1.14
N GLU A 86 7.80 -1.13 1.67
CA GLU A 86 6.72 -0.14 1.46
C GLU A 86 7.11 1.25 1.98
N GLU A 87 7.76 1.35 3.15
CA GLU A 87 8.28 2.61 3.70
C GLU A 87 9.37 3.24 2.81
N LEU A 88 10.30 2.42 2.29
CA LEU A 88 11.36 2.89 1.40
C LEU A 88 10.77 3.43 0.07
N GLU A 89 9.81 2.70 -0.51
CA GLU A 89 9.10 3.13 -1.72
C GLU A 89 8.32 4.43 -1.48
N ALA A 90 7.66 4.56 -0.32
CA ALA A 90 6.94 5.76 0.05
C ALA A 90 7.88 6.97 0.19
N HIS A 91 9.04 6.78 0.83
CA HIS A 91 10.06 7.82 1.00
C HIS A 91 10.65 8.25 -0.36
N ASP A 92 11.02 7.29 -1.21
CA ASP A 92 11.52 7.59 -2.56
C ASP A 92 10.47 8.29 -3.42
N GLY A 93 9.21 7.86 -3.33
CA GLY A 93 8.08 8.52 -3.96
C GLY A 93 7.92 9.97 -3.48
N ALA A 94 8.03 10.22 -2.18
CA ALA A 94 7.97 11.56 -1.60
C ALA A 94 9.12 12.45 -2.10
N ARG A 95 10.35 11.94 -2.12
CA ARG A 95 11.52 12.66 -2.63
C ARG A 95 11.36 13.04 -4.11
N LYS A 96 10.88 12.10 -4.94
CA LYS A 96 10.62 12.37 -6.37
C LYS A 96 9.54 13.43 -6.55
N ARG A 97 8.45 13.38 -5.78
CA ARG A 97 7.38 14.38 -5.82
C ARG A 97 7.89 15.77 -5.42
N ALA A 98 8.66 15.87 -4.33
CA ALA A 98 9.25 17.12 -3.87
C ALA A 98 10.17 17.75 -4.93
N SER A 99 11.04 16.95 -5.56
CA SER A 99 11.93 17.43 -6.62
C SER A 99 11.18 17.92 -7.86
N LEU A 100 10.10 17.22 -8.26
CA LEU A 100 9.26 17.67 -9.37
C LEU A 100 8.54 18.99 -9.04
N GLU A 101 8.07 19.14 -7.81
CA GLU A 101 7.42 20.35 -7.34
C GLU A 101 8.38 21.54 -7.29
N GLU A 102 9.59 21.35 -6.78
CA GLU A 102 10.64 22.37 -6.79
C GLU A 102 10.98 22.83 -8.22
N ARG A 103 11.13 21.88 -9.16
CA ARG A 103 11.36 22.20 -10.58
C ARG A 103 10.21 23.01 -11.19
N ARG A 104 8.96 22.68 -10.84
CA ARG A 104 7.77 23.43 -11.28
C ARG A 104 7.75 24.84 -10.72
N GLN A 105 8.09 25.02 -9.43
CA GLN A 105 8.16 26.32 -8.78
C GLN A 105 9.26 27.20 -9.41
N LEU A 106 10.45 26.64 -9.66
CA LEU A 106 11.55 27.33 -10.34
C LEU A 106 11.16 27.76 -11.76
N ALA A 107 10.52 26.88 -12.53
CA ALA A 107 10.06 27.21 -13.88
C ALA A 107 9.01 28.34 -13.86
N ALA A 108 8.05 28.27 -12.93
CA ALA A 108 7.05 29.31 -12.75
C ALA A 108 7.66 30.65 -12.33
N ALA A 109 8.65 30.64 -11.43
CA ALA A 109 9.37 31.83 -11.00
C ALA A 109 10.15 32.47 -12.16
N LYS A 110 10.86 31.67 -12.96
CA LYS A 110 11.58 32.15 -14.16
C LYS A 110 10.63 32.79 -15.17
N LEU A 111 9.47 32.16 -15.41
CA LEU A 111 8.46 32.72 -16.31
C LEU A 111 7.91 34.06 -15.78
N ARG A 112 7.61 34.16 -14.48
CA ARG A 112 7.16 35.41 -13.85
C ARG A 112 8.22 36.52 -13.98
N ALA A 113 9.49 36.20 -13.74
CA ALA A 113 10.60 37.13 -13.89
C ALA A 113 10.71 37.63 -15.34
N PHE A 114 10.68 36.71 -16.31
CA PHE A 114 10.72 37.06 -17.74
C PHE A 114 9.56 37.97 -18.16
N VAL A 115 8.33 37.67 -17.71
CA VAL A 115 7.16 38.51 -17.99
C VAL A 115 7.29 39.90 -17.35
N SER A 116 7.79 39.98 -16.10
CA SER A 116 8.03 41.27 -15.45
C SER A 116 9.09 42.11 -16.19
N GLU A 117 10.15 41.47 -16.69
CA GLU A 117 11.22 42.15 -17.42
C GLU A 117 10.74 42.63 -18.79
N ALA A 118 9.96 41.82 -19.52
CA ALA A 118 9.34 42.21 -20.79
C ALA A 118 8.39 43.41 -20.64
N LYS A 119 7.62 43.43 -19.53
CA LYS A 119 6.73 44.55 -19.19
C LYS A 119 7.53 45.83 -18.84
N ALA A 120 8.62 45.69 -18.09
CA ALA A 120 9.50 46.82 -17.73
C ALA A 120 10.25 47.41 -18.93
N ARG A 121 10.64 46.58 -19.91
CA ARG A 121 11.28 47.00 -21.18
C ARG A 121 10.32 47.66 -22.17
N SER A 122 9.01 47.62 -21.93
CA SER A 122 7.99 48.29 -22.75
C SER A 122 7.31 49.44 -22.01
N PRO A 123 8.01 50.50 -21.55
CA PRO A 123 7.35 51.67 -21.03
C PRO A 123 6.85 52.53 -22.19
N GLY A 124 5.56 52.44 -22.51
CA GLY A 124 4.87 53.46 -23.30
C GLY A 124 4.57 53.12 -24.77
N LYS A 125 3.32 52.69 -25.00
CA LYS A 125 2.45 53.29 -26.03
C LYS A 125 1.06 53.50 -25.41
N ALA A 126 1.00 54.44 -24.48
CA ALA A 126 -0.24 55.03 -24.00
C ALA A 126 0.02 56.51 -23.74
N GLN A 127 0.15 57.30 -24.81
CA GLN A 127 -0.14 58.73 -24.85
C GLN A 127 0.01 59.27 -26.29
N GLY A 128 -1.06 59.89 -26.79
CA GLY A 128 -1.18 60.46 -28.13
C GLY A 128 -2.64 60.74 -28.49
N SER A 129 -3.24 61.73 -27.84
CA SER A 129 -4.59 62.28 -28.07
C SER A 129 -4.75 62.93 -29.46
N PRO A 130 -5.97 63.32 -29.86
CA PRO A 130 -6.18 64.78 -29.95
C PRO A 130 -7.55 65.23 -29.40
N GLY A 131 -7.52 66.30 -28.58
CA GLY A 131 -8.58 67.32 -28.53
C GLY A 131 -8.18 68.46 -29.49
N LYS A 132 -9.04 69.38 -29.96
CA LYS A 132 -10.39 69.85 -29.58
C LYS A 132 -10.90 70.81 -30.69
N ALA A 133 -12.23 71.04 -30.68
CA ALA A 133 -12.97 72.25 -31.12
C ALA A 133 -13.09 72.51 -32.63
N GLN A 134 -14.14 73.09 -33.23
CA GLN A 134 -15.35 73.83 -32.85
C GLN A 134 -16.26 73.81 -34.12
N GLU A 135 -17.59 73.85 -34.12
CA GLU A 135 -18.36 75.10 -34.25
C GLU A 135 -19.85 74.78 -34.46
N ARG A 136 -20.70 75.65 -33.92
CA ARG A 136 -22.17 75.62 -33.91
C ARG A 136 -22.75 76.02 -35.27
N ARG A 137 -23.90 75.46 -35.66
CA ARG A 137 -25.09 76.20 -36.11
C ARG A 137 -26.33 75.29 -36.18
N SER A 138 -27.40 75.80 -35.59
CA SER A 138 -28.84 75.47 -35.68
C SER A 138 -29.34 75.40 -37.14
N VAL A 139 -30.49 74.85 -37.54
CA VAL A 139 -31.86 74.81 -36.95
C VAL A 139 -32.74 73.82 -37.79
N ASP A 140 -33.90 73.41 -37.22
CA ASP A 140 -35.16 72.93 -37.87
C ASP A 140 -35.15 71.55 -38.57
N GLU A 141 -36.21 70.71 -38.61
CA GLU A 141 -37.65 70.89 -38.40
C GLU A 141 -38.34 69.50 -38.19
N GLU A 142 -39.60 69.56 -37.78
CA GLU A 142 -40.58 68.52 -37.40
C GLU A 142 -40.87 67.38 -38.39
N ALA A 143 -41.40 66.26 -37.84
CA ALA A 143 -42.72 65.68 -38.15
C ALA A 143 -42.67 64.16 -37.85
N SER A 144 -43.32 63.71 -36.77
CA SER A 144 -44.63 63.02 -36.76
C SER A 144 -44.63 61.67 -37.48
#